data_AF-A0A6G6IVY5-F1
#
_entry.id   AF-A0A6G6IVY5-F1
#
_cell.length_a   1.000
_cell.length_b   1.000
_cell.length_c   1.000
_cell.angle_alpha   90.00
_cell.angle_beta   90.00
_cell.angle_gamma   90.00
#
_symmetry.space_group_name_H-M   'P 1'
#
loop_
_entity.id
_entity.type
_entity.pdbx_description
1 polymer ?
#
loop_
_entity_poly.entity_id
_entity_poly.type
_entity_poly.pdbx_seq_one_letter_code
_entity_poly.pdbx_strand_id
1 'polypeptide(L)'
;MGKKSTIDTLPEGLRAELLSNYRTHPAWTINDHTDWLSDKGFEISRSAVHRYLTTRSSIPLTPEQQMFAEQVRLSCLEVAASVYKGEDPEGLMLVAERLLSWVRTLD
;
A
#
# COMPACT_ATOMS: atom_id res chain seq x y z
N MET A 1 -9.45 -9.29 30.63
CA MET A 1 -8.52 -9.98 29.71
C MET A 1 -9.13 -9.91 28.31
N GLY A 2 -8.59 -9.07 27.41
CA GLY A 2 -9.15 -8.90 26.08
C GLY A 2 -8.88 -10.14 25.21
N LYS A 3 -9.91 -10.71 24.59
CA LYS A 3 -9.77 -11.83 23.65
C LYS A 3 -8.78 -11.43 22.55
N LYS A 4 -7.70 -12.21 22.39
CA LYS A 4 -6.75 -12.06 21.27
C LYS A 4 -7.57 -12.07 19.97
N SER A 5 -7.29 -11.13 19.07
CA SER A 5 -8.03 -11.00 17.83
C SER A 5 -7.79 -12.27 17.01
N THR A 6 -8.80 -12.86 16.36
CA THR A 6 -8.63 -14.06 15.50
C THR A 6 -7.64 -13.83 14.36
N ILE A 7 -7.32 -12.56 14.08
CA ILE A 7 -6.28 -12.18 13.14
C ILE A 7 -4.87 -12.42 13.68
N ASP A 8 -4.67 -12.38 15.00
CA ASP A 8 -3.36 -12.58 15.63
C ASP A 8 -2.92 -14.05 15.61
N THR A 9 -3.87 -14.96 15.36
CA THR A 9 -3.62 -16.40 15.13
C THR A 9 -3.23 -16.71 13.69
N LEU A 10 -3.31 -15.74 12.76
CA LEU A 10 -2.87 -15.93 11.39
C LEU A 10 -1.34 -15.99 11.30
N PRO A 11 -0.79 -16.80 10.36
CA PRO A 11 0.63 -16.79 10.06
C PRO A 11 1.14 -15.38 9.77
N GLU A 12 2.37 -15.07 10.18
CA GLU A 12 2.95 -13.75 9.99
C GLU A 12 3.04 -13.35 8.51
N GLY A 13 3.36 -14.30 7.62
CA GLY A 13 3.36 -14.06 6.18
C GLY A 13 1.98 -13.67 5.63
N LEU A 14 0.91 -14.32 6.11
CA LEU A 14 -0.47 -14.02 5.69
C LEU A 14 -0.92 -12.63 6.17
N ARG A 15 -0.50 -12.26 7.37
CA ARG A 15 -0.74 -10.93 7.95
C ARG A 15 0.00 -9.82 7.17
N ALA A 16 1.22 -10.09 6.74
CA ALA A 16 1.99 -9.18 5.90
C ALA A 16 1.35 -9.01 4.50
N GLU A 17 0.90 -10.10 3.87
CA GLU A 17 0.14 -10.05 2.61
C GLU A 17 -1.16 -9.26 2.74
N LEU A 18 -1.92 -9.46 3.83
CA LEU A 18 -3.17 -8.72 4.07
C LEU A 18 -2.93 -7.20 4.10
N LEU A 19 -1.84 -6.78 4.75
CA LEU A 19 -1.40 -5.39 4.80
C LEU A 19 -0.91 -4.86 3.44
N SER A 20 -0.19 -5.70 2.70
CA SER A 20 0.25 -5.37 1.34
C SER A 20 -0.97 -5.16 0.44
N ASN A 21 -1.92 -6.10 0.41
CA ASN A 21 -3.15 -6.00 -0.35
C ASN A 21 -3.96 -4.74 -0.01
N TYR A 22 -4.06 -4.39 1.27
CA TYR A 22 -4.74 -3.16 1.69
C TYR A 22 -4.06 -1.87 1.16
N ARG A 23 -2.75 -1.91 0.92
CA ARG A 23 -1.99 -0.78 0.36
C ARG A 23 -2.00 -0.77 -1.16
N THR A 24 -1.91 -1.93 -1.80
CA THR A 24 -1.85 -2.07 -3.27
C THR A 24 -3.22 -2.00 -3.93
N HIS A 25 -4.29 -2.38 -3.22
CA HIS A 25 -5.66 -2.39 -3.73
C HIS A 25 -6.55 -1.39 -2.97
N PRO A 26 -6.38 -0.06 -3.17
CA PRO A 26 -7.19 0.95 -2.46
C PRO A 26 -8.68 0.91 -2.81
N ALA A 27 -9.05 0.22 -3.91
CA ALA A 27 -10.44 0.02 -4.30
C ALA A 27 -11.13 -1.15 -3.54
N TRP A 28 -10.35 -2.00 -2.86
CA TRP A 28 -10.92 -3.12 -2.10
C TRP A 28 -11.58 -2.61 -0.82
N THR A 29 -12.80 -3.07 -0.61
CA THR A 29 -13.53 -2.87 0.64
C THR A 29 -13.00 -3.85 1.69
N ILE A 30 -13.35 -3.60 2.96
CA ILE A 30 -13.04 -4.55 4.03
C ILE A 30 -13.67 -5.93 3.78
N ASN A 31 -14.79 -5.99 3.05
CA ASN A 31 -15.40 -7.26 2.68
C ASN A 31 -14.53 -8.03 1.67
N ASP A 32 -13.93 -7.35 0.70
CA ASP A 32 -13.03 -8.00 -0.27
C ASP A 32 -11.81 -8.60 0.45
N HIS A 33 -11.32 -7.93 1.50
CA HIS A 33 -10.25 -8.48 2.34
C HIS A 33 -10.69 -9.67 3.20
N THR A 34 -11.95 -9.71 3.67
CA THR A 34 -12.48 -10.88 4.37
C THR A 34 -12.70 -12.06 3.43
N ASP A 35 -13.14 -11.79 2.21
CA ASP A 35 -13.37 -12.80 1.18
C ASP A 35 -12.03 -13.40 0.74
N TRP A 36 -11.01 -12.56 0.53
CA TRP A 36 -9.64 -13.02 0.27
C TRP A 36 -9.05 -13.90 1.40
N LEU A 37 -9.33 -13.57 2.66
CA LEU A 37 -8.93 -14.43 3.79
C LEU A 37 -9.70 -15.74 3.81
N SER A 38 -10.98 -15.71 3.45
CA SER A 38 -11.85 -16.88 3.39
C SER A 38 -11.42 -17.84 2.27
N ASP A 39 -11.02 -17.33 1.12
CA ASP A 39 -10.44 -18.11 0.01
C ASP A 39 -9.16 -18.84 0.41
N LYS A 40 -8.42 -18.29 1.38
CA LYS A 40 -7.22 -18.93 1.98
C LYS A 40 -7.54 -19.87 3.15
N GLY A 41 -8.82 -20.11 3.43
CA GLY A 41 -9.30 -21.01 4.48
C GLY A 41 -9.43 -20.36 5.86
N PHE A 42 -9.40 -19.02 5.96
CA PHE A 42 -9.48 -18.30 7.23
C PHE A 42 -10.76 -17.46 7.32
N GLU A 43 -11.73 -17.92 8.10
CA GLU A 43 -12.93 -17.14 8.41
C GLU A 43 -12.63 -16.09 9.49
N ILE A 44 -12.32 -14.86 9.06
CA ILE A 44 -12.07 -13.73 9.95
C ILE A 44 -13.20 -12.72 9.82
N SER A 45 -13.80 -12.32 10.94
CA SER A 45 -14.84 -11.29 10.94
C SER A 45 -14.34 -9.96 10.36
N ARG A 46 -15.20 -9.28 9.58
CA ARG A 46 -14.97 -7.93 9.04
C ARG A 46 -14.44 -6.94 10.08
N SER A 47 -15.01 -6.94 11.29
CA SER A 47 -14.59 -6.03 12.36
C SER A 47 -13.16 -6.29 12.83
N ALA A 48 -12.71 -7.55 12.85
CA ALA A 48 -11.35 -7.90 13.19
C ALA A 48 -10.37 -7.47 12.09
N VAL A 49 -10.73 -7.67 10.82
CA VAL A 49 -9.95 -7.20 9.65
C VAL A 49 -9.84 -5.68 9.66
N HIS A 50 -10.95 -4.97 9.78
CA HIS A 50 -10.97 -3.50 9.86
C HIS A 50 -10.07 -2.99 10.99
N ARG A 51 -10.25 -3.49 12.22
CA ARG A 51 -9.44 -3.06 13.37
C ARG A 51 -7.95 -3.30 13.14
N TYR A 52 -7.58 -4.42 12.55
CA TYR A 52 -6.19 -4.74 12.24
C TYR A 52 -5.61 -3.79 11.18
N LEU A 53 -6.32 -3.61 10.08
CA LEU A 53 -5.91 -2.75 8.98
C LEU A 53 -5.81 -1.30 9.42
N THR A 54 -6.80 -0.75 10.15
CA THR A 54 -6.76 0.63 10.65
C THR A 54 -5.66 0.86 11.69
N THR A 55 -5.39 -0.14 12.54
CA THR A 55 -4.30 -0.05 13.54
C THR A 55 -2.92 -0.15 12.90
N ARG A 56 -2.83 -0.78 11.72
CA ARG A 56 -1.56 -1.02 11.02
C ARG A 56 -1.34 -0.18 9.76
N SER A 57 -2.37 0.49 9.26
CA SER A 57 -2.27 1.51 8.22
C SER A 57 -1.60 2.78 8.73
N SER A 58 -1.61 2.98 10.05
CA SER A 58 -0.81 3.99 10.77
C SER A 58 0.60 3.52 11.10
N ILE A 59 0.99 2.27 10.78
CA ILE A 59 2.37 1.82 10.98
C ILE A 59 3.22 2.45 9.87
N PRO A 60 4.25 3.24 10.24
CA PRO A 60 5.16 3.84 9.28
C PRO A 60 5.80 2.75 8.40
N LEU A 61 6.09 3.11 7.15
CA LEU A 61 6.86 2.24 6.24
C LEU A 61 8.15 1.80 6.96
N THR A 62 8.62 0.58 6.69
CA THR A 62 9.97 0.21 7.16
C THR A 62 10.99 1.15 6.52
N PRO A 63 12.17 1.36 7.14
CA PRO A 63 13.22 2.18 6.55
C PRO A 63 13.55 1.77 5.10
N GLU A 64 13.56 0.47 4.78
CA GLU A 64 13.80 0.01 3.41
C GLU A 64 12.66 0.40 2.46
N GLN A 65 11.41 0.27 2.89
CA GLN A 65 10.24 0.66 2.09
C GLN A 65 10.17 2.17 1.87
N GLN A 66 10.56 2.95 2.87
CA GLN A 66 10.64 4.40 2.75
C GLN A 66 11.75 4.82 1.79
N MET A 67 12.96 4.25 1.94
CA MET A 67 14.07 4.49 1.02
C MET A 67 13.70 4.12 -0.42
N PHE A 68 13.04 2.97 -0.63
CA PHE A 68 12.59 2.56 -1.95
C PHE A 68 11.57 3.55 -2.54
N ALA A 69 10.57 3.98 -1.76
CA ALA A 69 9.59 4.95 -2.21
C ALA A 69 10.20 6.33 -2.54
N GLU A 70 11.22 6.76 -1.77
CA GLU A 70 11.99 7.97 -2.03
C GLU A 70 12.83 7.83 -3.31
N GLN A 71 13.49 6.68 -3.51
CA GLN A 71 14.26 6.38 -4.71
C GLN A 71 13.38 6.41 -5.96
N VAL A 72 12.21 5.76 -5.92
CA VAL A 72 11.26 5.75 -7.04
C VAL A 72 10.77 7.17 -7.37
N ARG A 73 10.48 7.99 -6.35
CA ARG A 73 10.11 9.40 -6.56
C ARG A 73 11.23 10.19 -7.21
N LEU A 74 12.48 10.02 -6.75
CA LEU A 74 13.63 10.70 -7.32
C LEU A 74 13.83 10.31 -8.78
N SER A 75 13.77 9.02 -9.12
CA SER A 75 13.89 8.55 -10.50
C SER A 75 12.75 9.06 -11.39
N CYS A 76 11.52 9.13 -10.90
CA CYS A 76 10.42 9.72 -11.67
C CYS A 76 10.66 11.21 -11.95
N LEU A 77 11.22 11.94 -10.99
CA LEU A 77 11.57 13.35 -11.16
C LEU A 77 12.73 13.54 -12.15
N GLU A 78 13.77 12.71 -12.09
CA GLU A 78 14.90 12.73 -13.04
C GLU A 78 14.43 12.48 -14.47
N VAL A 79 13.58 11.46 -14.67
CA VAL A 79 12.97 11.18 -15.98
C VAL A 79 12.12 12.35 -16.41
N ALA A 80 11.27 12.89 -15.53
CA ALA A 80 10.44 14.06 -15.84
C ALA A 80 11.30 15.27 -16.28
N ALA A 81 12.41 15.53 -15.59
CA ALA A 81 13.33 16.62 -15.92
C ALA A 81 14.01 16.42 -17.28
N SER A 82 14.23 15.17 -17.70
CA SER A 82 14.80 14.88 -19.02
C SER A 82 13.81 15.03 -20.18
N VAL A 83 12.51 14.85 -19.93
CA VAL A 83 11.47 14.86 -20.99
C VAL A 83 10.67 16.15 -21.03
N TYR A 84 10.60 16.89 -19.92
CA TYR A 84 9.85 18.13 -19.81
C TYR A 84 10.55 19.25 -20.59
N LYS A 85 9.79 19.98 -21.41
CA LYS A 85 10.30 21.07 -22.26
C LYS A 85 9.74 22.45 -21.90
N GLY A 86 8.90 22.53 -20.87
CA GLY A 86 8.41 23.81 -20.36
C GLY A 86 9.42 24.46 -19.41
N GLU A 87 9.12 25.69 -19.00
CA GLU A 87 10.02 26.49 -18.15
C GLU A 87 9.52 26.59 -16.70
N ASP A 88 8.30 26.14 -16.43
CA ASP A 88 7.68 26.22 -15.11
C ASP A 88 7.90 24.93 -14.28
N PRO A 89 8.24 25.07 -12.99
CA PRO A 89 8.38 23.94 -12.07
C PRO A 89 7.08 23.14 -11.86
N GLU A 90 5.91 23.76 -11.99
CA GLU A 90 4.62 23.09 -11.77
C GLU A 90 4.37 22.01 -12.83
N GLY A 91 4.62 22.31 -14.11
CA GLY A 91 4.48 21.37 -15.21
C GLY A 91 5.49 20.22 -15.12
N LEU A 92 6.71 20.48 -14.66
CA LEU A 92 7.68 19.43 -14.36
C LEU A 92 7.16 18.47 -13.27
N MET A 93 6.62 19.02 -12.19
CA MET A 93 6.05 18.24 -11.08
C MET A 93 4.85 17.41 -11.54
N LEU A 94 3.96 17.96 -12.37
CA LEU A 94 2.83 17.21 -12.94
C LEU A 94 3.28 16.01 -13.78
N VAL A 95 4.37 16.15 -14.55
CA VAL A 95 4.94 15.03 -15.32
C VAL A 95 5.52 13.97 -14.39
N ALA A 96 6.27 14.37 -13.36
CA ALA A 96 6.82 13.46 -12.36
C ALA A 96 5.73 12.68 -11.61
N GLU A 97 4.64 13.35 -11.24
CA GLU A 97 3.48 12.72 -10.59
C GLU A 97 2.76 11.72 -11.50
N ARG A 98 2.62 12.03 -12.79
CA ARG A 98 2.06 11.09 -13.76
C ARG A 98 2.92 9.83 -13.92
N LEU A 99 4.25 9.98 -13.96
CA LEU A 99 5.18 8.85 -14.00
C LEU A 99 5.09 8.02 -12.70
N LEU A 100 5.05 8.68 -11.54
CA LEU A 100 4.90 8.02 -10.26
C LEU A 100 3.58 7.26 -10.14
N SER A 101 2.49 7.83 -10.66
CA SER A 101 1.19 7.15 -10.74
C SER A 101 1.25 5.92 -11.62
N TRP A 102 1.94 5.99 -12.77
CA TRP A 102 2.11 4.85 -13.67
C TRP A 102 2.91 3.71 -13.01
N VAL A 103 4.02 4.03 -12.33
CA VAL A 103 4.80 3.01 -11.60
C VAL A 103 3.94 2.33 -10.52
N ARG A 104 3.14 3.10 -9.79
CA ARG A 104 2.25 2.57 -8.75
C ARG A 104 1.08 1.74 -9.26
N THR A 105 0.75 1.82 -10.56
CA THR A 105 -0.25 0.95 -11.18
C THR A 105 0.31 -0.40 -11.65
N LEU A 106 1.64 -0.57 -11.60
CA LEU A 106 2.33 -1.81 -11.96
C LEU A 106 2.67 -2.70 -10.76
N ASP A 107 2.51 -2.20 -9.54
CA ASP A 107 2.55 -2.94 -8.26
C ASP A 107 1.14 -3.38 -7.84
#